data_AF-A0A846BXE8-F1
#
_entry.id   AF-A0A846BXE8-F1
#
_cell.length_a   1.000
_cell.length_b   1.000
_cell.length_c   1.000
_cell.angle_alpha   90.00
_cell.angle_beta   90.00
_cell.angle_gamma   90.00
#
_symmetry.space_group_name_H-M   'P 1'
#
loop_
_entity.id
_entity.type
_entity.pdbx_description
1 polymer ?
#
loop_
_entity_poly.entity_id
_entity_poly.type
_entity_poly.pdbx_seq_one_letter_code
_entity_poly.pdbx_strand_id
1 'polypeptide(L)'
;DYIYQRHEADGKTHRLHWQKGMFLRNKNHGEAMLELRDRELHLYTEARWPTYFSNLLQQTLQKLITDTWPGLEGRYQFTVPCPTKQQGKACTGRFAIPALQRFHEEGDETIRCQKCLTKQNIEQLLYGLEIDGTQNKIEQALQELTKIQQTTQEIQQNTQETQQTTQAIQQNTQETQQTIQVIQQSQQELESRLANSVMNIMQAIASESKHGPRLFTIEPRQGNWRRWTQKAYRLHLWCEEPGCEHPVYEVGKGVYDFKASREWLEKLAPYANLIAGVLKTLTPIAAPAANSFFGEEFMKASDLQYQLEIMKELTNSLLSKDKLLMDEPTHLRESSLSQAQRSGILALHSFLRDEDPYHQRLGLRRFSTYTGDYLWLCEKHYQQRQSKMPQF
;
A
#
# COMPACT_ATOMS: atom_id res chain seq x y z
N ASP A 1 36.04 41.06 -15.55
CA ASP A 1 35.06 41.46 -14.51
C ASP A 1 35.72 41.80 -13.17
N TYR A 2 36.55 42.83 -13.12
CA TYR A 2 37.18 43.32 -11.87
C TYR A 2 36.72 44.73 -11.47
N ILE A 3 35.76 45.32 -12.18
CA ILE A 3 35.37 46.72 -12.01
C ILE A 3 34.42 46.83 -10.81
N TYR A 4 34.84 47.55 -9.76
CA TYR A 4 33.94 47.91 -8.66
C TYR A 4 33.03 49.06 -9.09
N GLN A 5 31.72 48.84 -9.02
CA GLN A 5 30.69 49.79 -9.37
C GLN A 5 29.81 50.05 -8.15
N ARG A 6 29.66 51.32 -7.74
CA ARG A 6 28.75 51.74 -6.67
C ARG A 6 27.56 52.48 -7.28
N HIS A 7 26.35 52.10 -6.87
CA HIS A 7 25.14 52.87 -7.15
C HIS A 7 24.97 53.90 -6.05
N GLU A 8 24.99 55.18 -6.40
CA GLU A 8 24.70 56.26 -5.45
C GLU A 8 23.24 56.73 -5.59
N ALA A 9 22.77 57.54 -4.63
CA ALA A 9 21.38 58.02 -4.57
C ALA A 9 20.98 58.91 -5.76
N ASP A 10 21.93 59.26 -6.64
CA ASP A 10 21.73 59.97 -7.91
C ASP A 10 21.30 59.05 -9.07
N GLY A 11 21.20 57.74 -8.83
CA GLY A 11 20.79 56.73 -9.82
C GLY A 11 21.88 56.36 -10.83
N LYS A 12 23.13 56.83 -10.65
CA LYS A 12 24.24 56.55 -11.56
C LYS A 12 25.19 55.50 -11.00
N THR A 13 25.86 54.80 -11.92
CA THR A 13 26.84 53.76 -11.60
C THR A 13 28.24 54.36 -11.66
N HIS A 14 28.88 54.56 -10.52
CA HIS A 14 30.21 55.16 -10.44
C HIS A 14 31.28 54.08 -10.33
N ARG A 15 32.32 54.15 -11.17
CA ARG A 15 33.52 53.33 -11.04
C ARG A 15 34.37 53.89 -9.91
N LEU A 16 34.67 53.11 -8.88
CA LEU A 16 35.49 53.59 -7.75
C LEU A 16 36.97 53.63 -8.13
N HIS A 17 37.40 54.75 -8.72
CA HIS A 17 38.79 55.06 -9.03
C HIS A 17 39.05 56.56 -8.83
N TRP A 18 40.29 56.90 -8.51
CA TRP A 18 40.79 58.26 -8.40
C TRP A 18 42.15 58.35 -9.07
N GLN A 19 42.71 59.56 -9.21
CA GLN A 19 43.95 59.79 -9.95
C GLN A 19 45.11 58.88 -9.53
N LYS A 20 45.16 58.48 -8.26
CA LYS A 20 46.24 57.68 -7.68
C LYS A 20 45.78 56.30 -7.19
N GLY A 21 44.60 55.81 -7.56
CA GLY A 21 44.17 54.51 -7.06
C GLY A 21 42.84 54.03 -7.61
N MET A 22 42.49 52.79 -7.26
CA MET A 22 41.25 52.14 -7.68
C MET A 22 40.83 51.04 -6.72
N PHE A 23 39.54 50.77 -6.69
CA PHE A 23 38.97 49.56 -6.11
C PHE A 23 38.64 48.54 -7.19
N LEU A 24 39.05 47.30 -6.93
CA LEU A 24 38.75 46.13 -7.74
C LEU A 24 37.84 45.19 -6.98
N ARG A 25 36.91 44.54 -7.66
CA ARG A 25 36.10 43.45 -7.09
C ARG A 25 35.96 42.31 -8.08
N ASN A 26 36.31 41.13 -7.62
CA ASN A 26 36.01 39.87 -8.28
C ASN A 26 34.90 39.16 -7.49
N LYS A 27 33.79 38.82 -8.16
CA LYS A 27 32.63 38.18 -7.53
C LYS A 27 32.98 36.91 -6.75
N ASN A 28 33.97 36.15 -7.20
CA ASN A 28 34.33 34.85 -6.64
C ASN A 28 35.58 34.91 -5.75
N HIS A 29 36.42 35.95 -5.90
CA HIS A 29 37.76 35.98 -5.32
C HIS A 29 38.03 37.15 -4.37
N GLY A 30 37.08 38.09 -4.20
CA GLY A 30 37.16 39.14 -3.18
C GLY A 30 37.36 40.55 -3.75
N GLU A 31 37.75 41.46 -2.87
CA GLU A 31 37.90 42.89 -3.14
C GLU A 31 39.37 43.32 -2.93
N ALA A 32 39.81 44.30 -3.71
CA ALA A 32 41.17 44.84 -3.59
C ALA A 32 41.18 46.35 -3.78
N MET A 33 42.12 47.01 -3.11
CA MET A 33 42.40 48.44 -3.27
C MET A 33 43.84 48.61 -3.71
N LEU A 34 44.04 49.39 -4.77
CA LEU A 34 45.35 49.81 -5.23
C LEU A 34 45.50 51.32 -5.02
N GLU A 35 46.63 51.73 -4.46
CA GLU A 35 46.91 53.15 -4.23
C GLU A 35 48.40 53.47 -4.44
N LEU A 36 48.68 54.46 -5.27
CA LEU A 36 50.02 55.00 -5.50
C LEU A 36 50.33 56.08 -4.47
N ARG A 37 51.30 55.82 -3.61
CA ARG A 37 51.83 56.75 -2.60
C ARG A 37 53.30 57.02 -2.92
N ASP A 38 53.61 58.26 -3.28
CA ASP A 38 54.93 58.68 -3.76
C ASP A 38 55.44 57.82 -4.94
N ARG A 39 56.32 56.86 -4.66
CA ARG A 39 56.88 55.91 -5.64
C ARG A 39 56.52 54.45 -5.32
N GLU A 40 55.60 54.21 -4.38
CA GLU A 40 55.14 52.89 -3.94
C GLU A 40 53.69 52.66 -4.38
N LEU A 41 53.43 51.55 -5.07
CA LEU A 41 52.07 51.09 -5.35
C LEU A 41 51.66 50.12 -4.24
N HIS A 42 50.75 50.55 -3.38
CA HIS A 42 50.20 49.73 -2.31
C HIS A 42 49.05 48.89 -2.83
N LEU A 43 49.06 47.60 -2.48
CA LEU A 43 48.00 46.65 -2.79
C LEU A 43 47.42 46.12 -1.48
N TYR A 44 46.11 46.26 -1.31
CA TYR A 44 45.35 45.69 -0.21
C TYR A 44 44.32 44.73 -0.77
N THR A 45 44.17 43.57 -0.15
CA THR A 45 43.24 42.52 -0.59
C THR A 45 42.41 42.01 0.58
N GLU A 46 41.12 41.86 0.36
CA GLU A 46 40.19 41.26 1.30
C GLU A 46 39.39 40.17 0.59
N ALA A 47 39.53 38.92 1.02
CA ALA A 47 38.91 37.77 0.39
C ALA A 47 38.72 36.62 1.38
N ARG A 48 37.83 35.66 1.04
CA ARG A 48 37.74 34.37 1.76
C ARG A 48 39.05 33.57 1.70
N TRP A 49 39.85 33.79 0.65
CA TRP A 49 41.18 33.22 0.45
C TRP A 49 42.14 34.30 -0.09
N PRO A 50 42.69 35.17 0.78
CA PRO A 50 43.51 36.32 0.37
C PRO A 50 44.73 35.96 -0.47
N THR A 51 45.39 34.86 -0.15
CA THR A 51 46.62 34.39 -0.83
C THR A 51 46.44 34.25 -2.34
N TYR A 52 45.39 33.58 -2.78
CA TYR A 52 45.14 33.36 -4.21
C TYR A 52 44.93 34.68 -4.95
N PHE A 53 44.11 35.57 -4.38
CA PHE A 53 43.77 36.83 -5.04
C PHE A 53 44.94 37.81 -5.07
N SER A 54 45.75 37.87 -4.01
CA SER A 54 47.00 38.64 -3.96
C SER A 54 48.02 38.16 -4.99
N ASN A 55 48.21 36.85 -5.11
CA ASN A 55 49.14 36.27 -6.10
C ASN A 55 48.69 36.58 -7.53
N LEU A 56 47.39 36.48 -7.81
CA LEU A 56 46.83 36.82 -9.11
C LEU A 56 47.08 38.29 -9.47
N LEU A 57 46.83 39.21 -8.53
CA LEU A 57 47.07 40.65 -8.73
C LEU A 57 48.55 40.97 -8.88
N GLN A 58 49.42 40.35 -8.09
CA GLN A 58 50.87 40.50 -8.21
C GLN A 58 51.38 40.03 -9.58
N GLN A 59 50.99 38.84 -10.04
CA GLN A 59 51.36 38.32 -11.35
C GLN A 59 50.84 39.21 -12.49
N THR A 60 49.61 39.70 -12.35
CA THR A 60 49.02 40.63 -13.33
C THR A 60 49.80 41.94 -13.41
N LEU A 61 50.15 42.53 -12.27
CA LEU A 61 50.95 43.75 -12.20
C LEU A 61 52.36 43.52 -12.76
N GLN A 62 53.01 42.42 -12.38
CA GLN A 62 54.32 42.05 -12.88
C GLN A 62 54.34 41.95 -14.42
N LYS A 63 53.35 41.26 -14.98
CA LYS A 63 53.19 41.13 -16.43
C LYS A 63 52.95 42.47 -17.09
N LEU A 64 52.00 43.27 -16.59
CA LEU A 64 51.69 44.59 -17.14
C LEU A 64 52.92 45.52 -17.13
N ILE A 65 53.69 45.51 -16.03
CA ILE A 65 54.90 46.33 -15.91
C ILE A 65 55.94 45.91 -16.94
N THR A 66 56.18 44.61 -17.07
CA THR A 66 57.18 44.04 -17.98
C THR A 66 56.81 44.30 -19.45
N ASP A 67 55.54 44.11 -19.80
CA ASP A 67 55.05 44.26 -21.18
C ASP A 67 55.00 45.74 -21.62
N THR A 68 54.74 46.67 -20.70
CA THR A 68 54.48 48.08 -21.02
C THR A 68 55.70 48.99 -20.80
N TRP A 69 56.54 48.69 -19.79
CA TRP A 69 57.70 49.50 -19.44
C TRP A 69 58.95 48.62 -19.24
N PRO A 70 59.56 48.10 -20.33
CA PRO A 70 60.76 47.26 -20.24
C PRO A 70 61.91 47.92 -19.48
N GLY A 71 62.02 49.24 -19.55
CA GLY A 71 63.03 49.99 -18.81
C GLY A 71 62.91 49.83 -17.29
N LEU A 72 61.78 49.44 -16.71
CA LEU A 72 61.63 49.22 -15.28
C LEU A 72 62.16 47.87 -14.80
N GLU A 73 62.59 46.98 -15.70
CA GLU A 73 63.17 45.69 -15.35
C GLU A 73 64.32 45.86 -14.33
N GLY A 74 64.29 45.08 -13.26
CA GLY A 74 65.25 45.15 -12.16
C GLY A 74 65.21 46.43 -11.30
N ARG A 75 64.33 47.40 -11.61
CA ARG A 75 64.20 48.68 -10.89
C ARG A 75 63.00 48.75 -9.93
N TYR A 76 62.27 47.65 -9.77
CA TYR A 76 61.16 47.52 -8.82
C TYR A 76 61.23 46.19 -8.07
N GLN A 77 60.54 46.12 -6.93
CA GLN A 77 60.43 44.89 -6.12
C GLN A 77 59.05 44.80 -5.47
N PHE A 78 58.51 43.58 -5.38
CA PHE A 78 57.32 43.30 -4.58
C PHE A 78 57.74 42.99 -3.15
N THR A 79 57.18 43.76 -2.20
CA THR A 79 57.50 43.62 -0.78
C THR A 79 56.25 43.62 0.09
N VAL A 80 56.31 42.90 1.20
CA VAL A 80 55.31 42.99 2.28
C VAL A 80 55.82 43.85 3.43
N PRO A 81 54.97 44.73 4.01
CA PRO A 81 55.37 45.55 5.14
C PRO A 81 55.50 44.73 6.42
N CYS A 82 56.42 45.13 7.29
CA CYS A 82 56.50 44.56 8.64
C CYS A 82 55.19 44.87 9.42
N PRO A 83 54.53 43.87 10.03
CA PRO A 83 53.26 44.09 10.73
C PRO A 83 53.43 44.78 12.09
N THR A 84 54.66 44.84 12.63
CA THR A 84 54.93 45.45 13.94
C THR A 84 54.60 46.94 13.96
N LYS A 85 53.86 47.38 14.98
CA LYS A 85 53.66 48.79 15.32
C LYS A 85 54.44 49.13 16.60
N GLN A 86 55.30 50.14 16.55
CA GLN A 86 56.04 50.65 17.70
C GLN A 86 55.47 52.01 18.09
N GLN A 87 55.02 52.16 19.34
CA GLN A 87 54.42 53.40 19.87
C GLN A 87 53.31 53.95 18.94
N GLY A 88 52.45 53.05 18.43
CA GLY A 88 51.34 53.40 17.52
C GLY A 88 51.74 53.67 16.06
N LYS A 89 53.03 53.75 15.72
CA LYS A 89 53.52 53.94 14.35
C LYS A 89 53.89 52.61 13.70
N ALA A 90 53.48 52.41 12.44
CA ALA A 90 53.83 51.21 11.68
C ALA A 90 55.34 51.16 11.39
N CYS A 91 55.95 49.98 11.54
CA CYS A 91 57.35 49.77 11.20
C CYS A 91 57.59 50.02 9.70
N THR A 92 58.71 50.65 9.38
CA THR A 92 59.13 50.92 7.99
C THR A 92 59.82 49.73 7.33
N GLY A 93 59.94 48.60 8.03
CA GLY A 93 60.50 47.36 7.50
C GLY A 93 59.72 46.87 6.28
N ARG A 94 60.45 46.35 5.29
CA ARG A 94 59.93 45.74 4.08
C ARG A 94 60.67 44.43 3.83
N PHE A 95 59.92 43.39 3.46
CA PHE A 95 60.46 42.08 3.13
C PHE A 95 60.18 41.79 1.67
N ALA A 96 61.22 41.46 0.90
CA ALA A 96 61.05 41.04 -0.49
C ALA A 96 60.34 39.69 -0.52
N ILE A 97 59.20 39.61 -1.22
CA ILE A 97 58.43 38.36 -1.35
C ILE A 97 59.30 37.21 -1.88
N PRO A 98 60.15 37.39 -2.92
CA PRO A 98 61.03 36.32 -3.41
C PRO A 98 62.10 35.85 -2.40
N ALA A 99 62.43 36.66 -1.39
CA ALA A 99 63.33 36.24 -0.32
C ALA A 99 62.57 35.41 0.73
N LEU A 100 61.36 35.85 1.10
CA LEU A 100 60.49 35.09 2.01
C LEU A 100 60.14 33.71 1.47
N GLN A 101 59.86 33.60 0.17
CA GLN A 101 59.60 32.31 -0.48
C GLN A 101 60.79 31.36 -0.38
N ARG A 102 62.01 31.84 -0.64
CA ARG A 102 63.23 31.03 -0.50
C ARG A 102 63.48 30.59 0.94
N PHE A 103 63.36 31.48 1.91
CA PHE A 103 63.48 31.11 3.33
C PHE A 103 62.43 30.07 3.73
N HIS A 104 61.20 30.20 3.24
CA HIS A 104 60.15 29.20 3.47
C HIS A 104 60.48 27.84 2.84
N GLU A 105 60.99 27.82 1.61
CA GLU A 105 61.45 26.61 0.92
C GLU A 105 62.63 25.94 1.62
N GLU A 106 63.50 26.72 2.26
CA GLU A 106 64.63 26.26 3.08
C GLU A 106 64.19 25.77 4.48
N GLY A 107 62.91 25.93 4.83
CA GLY A 107 62.33 25.48 6.10
C GLY A 107 62.43 26.51 7.24
N ASP A 108 62.82 27.75 6.97
CA ASP A 108 62.79 28.81 7.97
C ASP A 108 61.36 29.22 8.29
N GLU A 109 61.03 29.24 9.59
CA GLU A 109 59.70 29.66 10.07
C GLU A 109 59.64 31.17 10.35
N THR A 110 60.79 31.80 10.62
CA THR A 110 60.85 33.20 11.07
C THR A 110 61.97 34.00 10.42
N ILE A 111 61.72 35.28 10.18
CA ILE A 111 62.70 36.25 9.69
C ILE A 111 62.77 37.45 10.63
N ARG A 112 63.98 37.96 10.90
CA ARG A 112 64.15 39.15 11.75
C ARG A 112 64.05 40.43 10.91
N CYS A 113 63.18 41.35 11.32
CA CYS A 113 63.07 42.67 10.70
C CYS A 113 64.31 43.53 10.97
N GLN A 114 64.95 44.08 9.94
CA GLN A 114 66.15 44.92 10.10
C GLN A 114 65.84 46.36 10.60
N LYS A 115 64.55 46.72 10.76
CA LYS A 115 64.14 48.04 11.26
C LYS A 115 63.69 47.99 12.72
N CYS A 116 62.80 47.07 13.08
CA CYS A 116 62.32 46.94 14.47
C CYS A 116 63.01 45.82 15.28
N LEU A 117 63.86 45.00 14.65
CA LEU A 117 64.58 43.86 15.25
C LEU A 117 63.69 42.72 15.78
N THR A 118 62.36 42.83 15.61
CA THR A 118 61.39 41.78 15.98
C THR A 118 61.41 40.64 14.96
N LYS A 119 61.32 39.39 15.44
CA LYS A 119 61.10 38.20 14.61
C LYS A 119 59.67 38.21 14.07
N GLN A 120 59.51 37.93 12.78
CA GLN A 120 58.22 37.84 12.09
C GLN A 120 58.05 36.41 11.57
N ASN A 121 56.83 35.88 11.61
CA ASN A 121 56.51 34.59 11.02
C ASN A 121 56.46 34.72 9.48
N ILE A 122 57.18 33.85 8.77
CA ILE A 122 57.31 33.92 7.31
C ILE A 122 55.98 33.60 6.61
N GLU A 123 55.22 32.61 7.09
CA GLU A 123 53.90 32.26 6.55
C GLU A 123 52.87 33.38 6.76
N GLN A 124 52.87 34.04 7.91
CA GLN A 124 52.01 35.20 8.16
C GLN A 124 52.34 36.35 7.21
N LEU A 125 53.64 36.59 6.93
CA LEU A 125 54.06 37.60 5.96
C LEU A 125 53.67 37.24 4.52
N LEU A 126 53.72 35.96 4.13
CA LEU A 126 53.37 35.49 2.79
C LEU A 126 51.86 35.37 2.55
N TYR A 127 51.12 34.92 3.56
CA TYR A 127 49.73 34.48 3.40
C TYR A 127 48.71 35.32 4.21
N GLY A 128 49.17 36.12 5.18
CA GLY A 128 48.30 36.93 6.04
C GLY A 128 47.47 36.13 7.05
N LEU A 129 47.81 34.84 7.28
CA LEU A 129 47.13 33.97 8.23
C LEU A 129 47.85 34.04 9.59
N GLU A 130 47.13 34.38 10.66
CA GLU A 130 47.60 34.16 12.03
C GLU A 130 47.52 32.66 12.33
N ILE A 131 48.64 32.03 12.69
CA ILE A 131 48.71 30.60 13.05
C ILE A 131 48.39 30.41 14.56
N ASP A 132 47.62 31.33 15.15
CA ASP A 132 47.15 31.19 16.53
C ASP A 132 45.76 30.51 16.55
N GLY A 133 45.74 29.21 16.87
CA GLY A 133 44.56 28.49 17.36
C GLY A 133 43.80 27.59 16.37
N THR A 134 44.29 27.41 15.14
CA THR A 134 43.81 26.42 14.17
C THR A 134 43.80 24.99 14.73
N GLN A 135 44.65 24.71 15.73
CA GLN A 135 44.73 23.41 16.42
C GLN A 135 43.45 23.02 17.18
N ASN A 136 42.84 23.93 17.96
CA ASN A 136 41.63 23.61 18.73
C ASN A 136 40.43 23.28 17.83
N LYS A 137 40.32 23.97 16.67
CA LYS A 137 39.25 23.70 15.70
C LYS A 137 39.47 22.39 14.94
N ILE A 138 40.73 22.04 14.66
CA ILE A 138 41.09 20.75 14.05
C ILE A 138 40.81 19.61 15.03
N GLU A 139 41.16 19.76 16.31
CA GLU A 139 40.91 18.74 17.32
C GLU A 139 39.41 18.51 17.54
N GLN A 140 38.61 19.58 17.59
CA GLN A 140 37.14 19.48 17.62
C GLN A 140 36.57 18.80 16.37
N ALA A 141 37.08 19.14 15.18
CA ALA A 141 36.64 18.50 13.94
C ALA A 141 37.00 17.00 13.89
N LEU A 142 38.18 16.61 14.39
CA LEU A 142 38.61 15.22 14.48
C LEU A 142 37.77 14.42 15.48
N GLN A 143 37.40 15.02 16.61
CA GLN A 143 36.48 14.40 17.58
C GLN A 143 35.09 14.18 16.98
N GLU A 144 34.55 15.16 16.25
CA GLU A 144 33.25 15.01 15.58
C GLU A 144 33.28 13.96 14.46
N LEU A 145 34.36 13.91 13.66
CA LEU A 145 34.53 12.86 12.64
C LEU A 145 34.59 11.45 13.25
N THR A 146 35.22 11.31 14.41
CA THR A 146 35.29 10.03 15.13
C THR A 146 33.91 9.59 15.61
N LYS A 147 33.10 10.51 16.17
CA LYS A 147 31.71 10.22 16.56
C LYS A 147 30.87 9.81 15.34
N ILE A 148 30.99 10.54 14.23
CA ILE A 148 30.28 10.22 12.98
C ILE A 148 30.65 8.82 12.48
N GLN A 149 31.94 8.43 12.54
CA GLN A 149 32.38 7.09 12.17
C GLN A 149 31.75 6.01 13.06
N GLN A 150 31.72 6.22 14.37
CA GLN A 150 31.09 5.28 15.31
C GLN A 150 29.59 5.13 15.02
N THR A 151 28.85 6.24 14.89
CA THR A 151 27.42 6.19 14.55
C THR A 151 27.18 5.54 13.18
N THR A 152 28.08 5.74 12.21
CA THR A 152 27.97 5.09 10.90
C THR A 152 28.14 3.57 11.01
N GLN A 153 29.04 3.09 11.86
CA GLN A 153 29.23 1.66 12.11
C GLN A 153 28.00 1.03 12.79
N GLU A 154 27.42 1.70 13.78
CA GLU A 154 26.18 1.25 14.43
C GLU A 154 25.01 1.18 13.44
N ILE A 155 24.86 2.19 12.57
CA ILE A 155 23.84 2.19 11.52
C ILE A 155 24.06 1.03 10.55
N GLN A 156 25.31 0.72 10.18
CA GLN A 156 25.61 -0.41 9.30
C GLN A 156 25.23 -1.75 9.93
N GLN A 157 25.52 -1.95 11.22
CA GLN A 157 25.15 -3.17 11.95
C GLN A 157 23.62 -3.31 12.02
N ASN A 158 22.91 -2.26 12.44
CA ASN A 158 21.45 -2.26 12.50
C ASN A 158 20.81 -2.49 11.12
N THR A 159 21.43 -1.98 10.06
CA THR A 159 20.97 -2.19 8.68
C THR A 159 21.12 -3.66 8.27
N GLN A 160 22.23 -4.31 8.65
CA GLN A 160 22.44 -5.74 8.37
C GLN A 160 21.44 -6.63 9.10
N GLU A 161 21.18 -6.37 10.38
CA GLU A 161 20.15 -7.09 11.15
C GLU A 161 18.74 -6.90 10.55
N THR A 162 18.44 -5.68 10.13
CA THR A 162 17.17 -5.35 9.47
C THR A 162 17.02 -6.09 8.13
N GLN A 163 18.10 -6.20 7.35
CA GLN A 163 18.11 -6.95 6.09
C GLN A 163 17.88 -8.45 6.32
N GLN A 164 18.54 -9.04 7.31
CA GLN A 164 18.35 -10.45 7.67
C GLN A 164 16.90 -10.72 8.12
N THR A 165 16.36 -9.85 8.96
CA THR A 165 14.96 -9.95 9.42
C THR A 165 13.99 -9.82 8.25
N THR A 166 14.25 -8.90 7.32
CA THR A 166 13.41 -8.72 6.13
C THR A 166 13.44 -9.95 5.22
N GLN A 167 14.61 -10.59 5.05
CA GLN A 167 14.73 -11.83 4.27
C GLN A 167 13.95 -12.99 4.91
N ALA A 168 14.02 -13.15 6.24
CA ALA A 168 13.24 -14.15 6.95
C ALA A 168 11.72 -13.91 6.81
N ILE A 169 11.27 -12.64 6.90
CA ILE A 169 9.86 -12.29 6.67
C ILE A 169 9.44 -12.60 5.23
N GLN A 170 10.30 -12.33 4.24
CA GLN A 170 10.02 -12.63 2.84
C GLN A 170 9.85 -14.13 2.60
N GLN A 171 10.70 -14.97 3.19
CA GLN A 171 10.59 -16.42 3.10
C GLN A 171 9.29 -16.93 3.72
N ASN A 172 8.97 -16.49 4.95
CA ASN A 172 7.72 -16.87 5.62
C ASN A 172 6.48 -16.41 4.84
N THR A 173 6.56 -15.24 4.19
CA THR A 173 5.47 -14.73 3.35
C THR A 173 5.27 -15.62 2.12
N GLN A 174 6.34 -16.09 1.48
CA GLN A 174 6.25 -17.00 0.34
C GLN A 174 5.64 -18.36 0.74
N GLU A 175 6.06 -18.93 1.87
CA GLU A 175 5.48 -20.18 2.39
C GLU A 175 3.99 -20.04 2.72
N THR A 176 3.61 -18.89 3.31
CA THR A 176 2.21 -18.58 3.61
C THR A 176 1.39 -18.48 2.32
N GLN A 177 1.93 -17.81 1.28
CA GLN A 177 1.26 -17.70 -0.01
C GLN A 177 1.05 -19.07 -0.68
N GLN A 178 2.06 -19.95 -0.64
CA GLN A 178 1.94 -21.31 -1.16
C GLN A 178 0.87 -22.10 -0.41
N THR A 179 0.83 -21.99 0.92
CA THR A 179 -0.18 -22.64 1.75
C THR A 179 -1.59 -22.16 1.41
N ILE A 180 -1.78 -20.85 1.20
CA ILE A 180 -3.06 -20.27 0.80
C ILE A 180 -3.51 -20.84 -0.56
N GLN A 181 -2.59 -20.98 -1.52
CA GLN A 181 -2.92 -21.55 -2.84
C GLN A 181 -3.39 -23.01 -2.74
N VAL A 182 -2.72 -23.83 -1.92
CA VAL A 182 -3.14 -25.22 -1.68
C VAL A 182 -4.53 -25.28 -1.03
N ILE A 183 -4.80 -24.41 -0.05
CA ILE A 183 -6.11 -24.33 0.60
C ILE A 183 -7.18 -23.93 -0.43
N GLN A 184 -6.93 -22.94 -1.28
CA GLN A 184 -7.87 -22.52 -2.32
C GLN A 184 -8.21 -23.64 -3.31
N GLN A 185 -7.21 -24.41 -3.75
CA GLN A 185 -7.44 -25.56 -4.64
C GLN A 185 -8.29 -26.63 -3.94
N SER A 186 -7.99 -26.94 -2.67
CA SER A 186 -8.77 -27.90 -1.89
C SER A 186 -10.22 -27.45 -1.69
N GLN A 187 -10.47 -26.15 -1.54
CA GLN A 187 -11.82 -25.59 -1.45
C GLN A 187 -12.59 -25.75 -2.76
N GLN A 188 -11.97 -25.42 -3.90
CA GLN A 188 -12.60 -25.58 -5.22
C GLN A 188 -12.94 -27.05 -5.52
N GLU A 189 -12.06 -27.98 -5.13
CA GLU A 189 -12.31 -29.40 -5.26
C GLU A 189 -13.49 -29.85 -4.37
N LEU A 190 -13.53 -29.38 -3.13
CA LEU A 190 -14.61 -29.68 -2.19
C LEU A 190 -15.95 -29.14 -2.69
N GLU A 191 -15.98 -27.90 -3.18
CA GLU A 191 -17.15 -27.27 -3.79
C GLU A 191 -17.65 -28.08 -4.99
N SER A 192 -16.74 -28.53 -5.85
CA SER A 192 -17.09 -29.35 -7.03
C SER A 192 -17.68 -30.71 -6.63
N ARG A 193 -17.08 -31.39 -5.65
CA ARG A 193 -17.59 -32.66 -5.12
C ARG A 193 -18.97 -32.48 -4.49
N LEU A 194 -19.17 -31.37 -3.79
CA LEU A 194 -20.40 -31.03 -3.12
C LEU A 194 -21.51 -30.68 -4.13
N ALA A 195 -21.20 -29.89 -5.16
CA ALA A 195 -22.11 -29.59 -6.27
C ALA A 195 -22.52 -30.87 -7.02
N ASN A 196 -21.57 -31.76 -7.33
CA ASN A 196 -21.86 -33.06 -7.95
C ASN A 196 -22.78 -33.92 -7.08
N SER A 197 -22.55 -33.94 -5.76
CA SER A 197 -23.40 -34.68 -4.83
C SER A 197 -24.83 -34.14 -4.83
N VAL A 198 -24.99 -32.81 -4.87
CA VAL A 198 -26.32 -32.18 -4.98
C VAL A 198 -26.98 -32.48 -6.32
N MET A 199 -26.25 -32.41 -7.43
CA MET A 199 -26.80 -32.75 -8.74
C MET A 199 -27.32 -34.20 -8.78
N ASN A 200 -26.57 -35.14 -8.18
CA ASN A 200 -26.99 -36.53 -8.08
C ASN A 200 -28.29 -36.69 -7.27
N ILE A 201 -28.44 -35.95 -6.16
CA ILE A 201 -29.68 -35.92 -5.38
C ILE A 201 -30.83 -35.36 -6.22
N MET A 202 -30.63 -34.23 -6.90
CA MET A 202 -31.65 -33.59 -7.75
C MET A 202 -32.09 -34.50 -8.91
N GLN A 203 -31.17 -35.30 -9.45
CA GLN A 203 -31.46 -36.34 -10.44
C GLN A 203 -32.23 -37.51 -9.84
N ALA A 204 -31.84 -38.00 -8.66
CA ALA A 204 -32.54 -39.10 -7.97
C ALA A 204 -34.02 -38.77 -7.65
N ILE A 205 -34.33 -37.48 -7.45
CA ILE A 205 -35.70 -36.99 -7.22
C ILE A 205 -36.36 -36.42 -8.48
N ALA A 206 -35.76 -36.57 -9.66
CA ALA A 206 -36.29 -35.99 -10.89
C ALA A 206 -37.68 -36.53 -11.24
N SER A 207 -37.91 -37.83 -11.07
CA SER A 207 -39.22 -38.44 -11.36
C SER A 207 -40.36 -37.89 -10.50
N GLU A 208 -40.06 -37.41 -9.28
CA GLU A 208 -41.07 -36.85 -8.38
C GLU A 208 -41.57 -35.47 -8.85
N SER A 209 -40.81 -34.78 -9.73
CA SER A 209 -41.20 -33.49 -10.34
C SER A 209 -42.52 -33.57 -11.13
N LYS A 210 -42.93 -34.77 -11.54
CA LYS A 210 -44.21 -35.03 -12.22
C LYS A 210 -45.41 -34.67 -11.34
N HIS A 211 -45.25 -34.78 -10.03
CA HIS A 211 -46.33 -34.65 -9.05
C HIS A 211 -46.38 -33.28 -8.34
N GLY A 212 -45.33 -32.48 -8.44
CA GLY A 212 -45.26 -31.16 -7.81
C GLY A 212 -43.83 -30.63 -7.63
N PRO A 213 -43.68 -29.39 -7.12
CA PRO A 213 -42.39 -28.82 -6.77
C PRO A 213 -41.68 -29.62 -5.69
N ARG A 214 -40.35 -29.62 -5.70
CA ARG A 214 -39.49 -30.46 -4.86
C ARG A 214 -38.72 -29.66 -3.83
N LEU A 215 -38.44 -28.38 -4.11
CA LEU A 215 -37.68 -27.49 -3.25
C LEU A 215 -38.61 -26.60 -2.43
N PHE A 216 -38.40 -26.60 -1.11
CA PHE A 216 -39.18 -25.79 -0.17
C PHE A 216 -38.40 -25.55 1.12
N THR A 217 -38.80 -24.52 1.87
CA THR A 217 -38.46 -24.34 3.29
C THR A 217 -39.73 -24.36 4.14
N ILE A 218 -39.63 -24.77 5.40
CA ILE A 218 -40.75 -24.76 6.35
C ILE A 218 -40.29 -24.23 7.70
N GLU A 219 -41.09 -23.32 8.28
CA GLU A 219 -40.82 -22.67 9.55
C GLU A 219 -42.08 -22.60 10.45
N PRO A 220 -41.92 -22.52 11.78
CA PRO A 220 -43.00 -22.22 12.71
C PRO A 220 -43.55 -20.79 12.53
N ARG A 221 -44.88 -20.62 12.52
CA ARG A 221 -45.52 -19.30 12.29
C ARG A 221 -45.45 -18.36 13.50
N GLN A 222 -45.48 -18.88 14.73
CA GLN A 222 -45.45 -18.07 15.95
C GLN A 222 -44.78 -18.82 17.11
N GLY A 223 -43.64 -18.30 17.58
CA GLY A 223 -43.02 -18.68 18.84
C GLY A 223 -41.56 -19.14 18.71
N ASN A 224 -40.89 -19.24 19.85
CA ASN A 224 -39.51 -19.71 19.93
C ASN A 224 -39.44 -21.17 19.43
N TRP A 225 -38.62 -21.45 18.42
CA TRP A 225 -38.45 -22.77 17.78
C TRP A 225 -38.17 -23.91 18.77
N ARG A 226 -37.67 -23.55 19.97
CA ARG A 226 -37.40 -24.44 21.10
C ARG A 226 -38.64 -24.98 21.83
N ARG A 227 -39.86 -24.51 21.54
CA ARG A 227 -41.11 -25.01 22.17
C ARG A 227 -41.97 -25.78 21.17
N TRP A 228 -41.93 -27.10 21.30
CA TRP A 228 -42.48 -28.13 20.42
C TRP A 228 -44.01 -28.34 20.52
N THR A 229 -44.77 -27.27 20.75
CA THR A 229 -46.24 -27.31 20.91
C THR A 229 -46.99 -26.57 19.78
N GLN A 230 -46.26 -26.10 18.77
CA GLN A 230 -46.85 -25.28 17.72
C GLN A 230 -47.67 -26.13 16.75
N LYS A 231 -48.88 -25.65 16.45
CA LYS A 231 -49.79 -26.28 15.50
C LYS A 231 -49.83 -25.56 14.15
N ALA A 232 -49.08 -24.46 13.97
CA ALA A 232 -49.14 -23.61 12.79
C ALA A 232 -47.75 -23.40 12.19
N TYR A 233 -47.65 -23.62 10.88
CA TYR A 233 -46.42 -23.59 10.11
C TYR A 233 -46.59 -22.70 8.88
N ARG A 234 -45.45 -22.25 8.37
CA ARG A 234 -45.32 -21.54 7.12
C ARG A 234 -44.40 -22.32 6.20
N LEU A 235 -44.86 -22.62 4.99
CA LEU A 235 -44.07 -23.26 3.94
C LEU A 235 -43.80 -22.25 2.83
N HIS A 236 -42.55 -22.21 2.36
CA HIS A 236 -42.11 -21.42 1.23
C HIS A 236 -41.65 -22.34 0.11
N LEU A 237 -42.19 -22.18 -1.09
CA LEU A 237 -41.75 -22.88 -2.29
C LEU A 237 -40.56 -22.18 -2.94
N TRP A 238 -39.72 -22.96 -3.60
CA TRP A 238 -38.52 -22.47 -4.27
C TRP A 238 -38.56 -22.77 -5.76
N CYS A 239 -38.09 -21.82 -6.56
CA CYS A 239 -37.80 -21.98 -7.98
C CYS A 239 -36.64 -22.96 -8.16
N GLU A 240 -36.81 -23.90 -9.08
CA GLU A 240 -35.86 -24.99 -9.36
C GLU A 240 -34.94 -24.68 -10.54
N GLU A 241 -34.68 -23.40 -10.85
CA GLU A 241 -33.74 -23.03 -11.93
C GLU A 241 -32.31 -23.40 -11.49
N PRO A 242 -31.62 -24.32 -12.20
CA PRO A 242 -30.30 -24.78 -11.79
C PRO A 242 -29.30 -23.63 -11.68
N GLY A 243 -28.69 -23.49 -10.50
CA GLY A 243 -27.70 -22.43 -10.22
C GLY A 243 -28.32 -21.04 -9.96
N CYS A 244 -29.64 -20.95 -9.92
CA CYS A 244 -30.38 -19.77 -9.51
C CYS A 244 -31.62 -20.17 -8.70
N GLU A 245 -31.48 -21.13 -7.78
CA GLU A 245 -32.53 -21.55 -6.88
C GLU A 245 -32.85 -20.43 -5.88
N HIS A 246 -34.12 -20.07 -5.77
CA HIS A 246 -34.57 -18.99 -4.88
C HIS A 246 -36.01 -19.22 -4.43
N PRO A 247 -36.45 -18.69 -3.27
CA PRO A 247 -37.86 -18.70 -2.90
C PRO A 247 -38.71 -18.01 -3.96
N VAL A 248 -39.97 -18.41 -4.11
CA VAL A 248 -40.91 -17.69 -4.96
C VAL A 248 -40.97 -16.22 -4.53
N TYR A 249 -40.65 -15.32 -5.45
CA TYR A 249 -40.55 -13.88 -5.17
C TYR A 249 -41.87 -13.13 -5.37
N GLU A 250 -42.84 -13.74 -6.06
CA GLU A 250 -44.13 -13.11 -6.35
C GLU A 250 -44.95 -12.94 -5.06
N VAL A 251 -45.32 -11.69 -4.76
CA VAL A 251 -46.07 -11.35 -3.55
C VAL A 251 -47.37 -12.16 -3.47
N GLY A 252 -47.56 -12.85 -2.35
CA GLY A 252 -48.75 -13.68 -2.09
C GLY A 252 -48.77 -15.04 -2.78
N LYS A 253 -47.67 -15.44 -3.44
CA LYS A 253 -47.51 -16.77 -4.04
C LYS A 253 -46.36 -17.54 -3.41
N GLY A 254 -46.41 -18.87 -3.55
CA GLY A 254 -45.42 -19.80 -3.05
C GLY A 254 -45.28 -19.84 -1.53
N VAL A 255 -46.20 -19.21 -0.78
CA VAL A 255 -46.20 -19.18 0.68
C VAL A 255 -47.52 -19.70 1.23
N TYR A 256 -47.44 -20.70 2.12
CA TYR A 256 -48.60 -21.36 2.69
C TYR A 256 -48.52 -21.32 4.21
N ASP A 257 -49.46 -20.62 4.84
CA ASP A 257 -49.69 -20.65 6.29
C ASP A 257 -50.75 -21.71 6.60
N PHE A 258 -50.40 -22.73 7.37
CA PHE A 258 -51.30 -23.88 7.60
C PHE A 258 -51.12 -24.47 9.00
N LYS A 259 -52.06 -25.35 9.39
CA LYS A 259 -51.93 -26.15 10.60
C LYS A 259 -51.62 -27.60 10.25
N ALA A 260 -50.64 -28.19 10.93
CA ALA A 260 -50.20 -29.55 10.68
C ALA A 260 -50.30 -30.42 11.93
N SER A 261 -50.63 -31.69 11.75
CA SER A 261 -50.50 -32.70 12.81
C SER A 261 -49.03 -33.08 12.99
N ARG A 262 -48.70 -33.60 14.18
CA ARG A 262 -47.36 -34.14 14.45
C ARG A 262 -47.02 -35.30 13.51
N GLU A 263 -47.99 -36.16 13.21
CA GLU A 263 -47.81 -37.28 12.29
C GLU A 263 -47.44 -36.83 10.87
N TRP A 264 -48.07 -35.76 10.36
CA TRP A 264 -47.73 -35.20 9.05
C TRP A 264 -46.31 -34.65 9.04
N LEU A 265 -45.89 -33.97 10.12
CA LEU A 265 -44.52 -33.44 10.23
C LEU A 265 -43.48 -34.56 10.34
N GLU A 266 -43.76 -35.63 11.07
CA GLU A 266 -42.88 -36.80 11.16
C GLU A 266 -42.72 -37.48 9.79
N LYS A 267 -43.80 -37.56 8.99
CA LYS A 267 -43.74 -38.04 7.60
C LYS A 267 -42.93 -37.11 6.69
N LEU A 268 -43.06 -35.79 6.84
CA LEU A 268 -42.35 -34.80 6.02
C LEU A 268 -40.85 -34.70 6.38
N ALA A 269 -40.51 -34.88 7.66
CA ALA A 269 -39.20 -34.54 8.22
C ALA A 269 -37.99 -35.16 7.50
N PRO A 270 -37.99 -36.44 7.09
CA PRO A 270 -36.86 -37.05 6.38
C PRO A 270 -36.54 -36.32 5.06
N TYR A 271 -37.56 -35.97 4.29
CA TYR A 271 -37.39 -35.27 3.01
C TYR A 271 -37.04 -33.79 3.22
N ALA A 272 -37.68 -33.13 4.20
CA ALA A 272 -37.34 -31.77 4.58
C ALA A 272 -35.87 -31.65 5.02
N ASN A 273 -35.35 -32.61 5.78
CA ASN A 273 -33.94 -32.60 6.20
C ASN A 273 -32.97 -32.71 5.02
N LEU A 274 -33.28 -33.59 4.06
CA LEU A 274 -32.52 -33.74 2.82
C LEU A 274 -32.47 -32.41 2.04
N ILE A 275 -33.63 -31.80 1.81
CA ILE A 275 -33.73 -30.55 1.04
C ILE A 275 -33.09 -29.36 1.77
N ALA A 276 -33.18 -29.29 3.09
CA ALA A 276 -32.44 -28.29 3.87
C ALA A 276 -30.91 -28.44 3.68
N GLY A 277 -30.42 -29.69 3.57
CA GLY A 277 -29.03 -29.97 3.22
C GLY A 277 -28.67 -29.47 1.81
N VAL A 278 -29.49 -29.83 0.82
CA VAL A 278 -29.31 -29.41 -0.59
C VAL A 278 -29.29 -27.90 -0.72
N LEU A 279 -30.29 -27.21 -0.18
CA LEU A 279 -30.40 -25.75 -0.28
C LEU A 279 -29.28 -25.05 0.49
N LYS A 280 -28.89 -25.51 1.69
CA LYS A 280 -27.74 -24.93 2.43
C LYS A 280 -26.45 -24.97 1.62
N THR A 281 -26.28 -26.02 0.83
CA THR A 281 -25.15 -26.19 -0.08
C THR A 281 -25.22 -25.28 -1.30
N LEU A 282 -26.38 -25.13 -1.92
CA LEU A 282 -26.54 -24.35 -3.16
C LEU A 282 -26.69 -22.84 -2.92
N THR A 283 -27.22 -22.41 -1.78
CA THR A 283 -27.51 -20.99 -1.51
C THR A 283 -26.30 -20.06 -1.72
N PRO A 284 -25.06 -20.37 -1.28
CA PRO A 284 -23.91 -19.50 -1.54
C PRO A 284 -23.60 -19.31 -3.03
N ILE A 285 -23.88 -20.33 -3.84
CA ILE A 285 -23.65 -20.34 -5.30
C ILE A 285 -24.79 -19.63 -6.04
N ALA A 286 -26.03 -19.87 -5.63
CA ALA A 286 -27.22 -19.30 -6.25
C ALA A 286 -27.49 -17.84 -5.84
N ALA A 287 -27.00 -17.40 -4.67
CA ALA A 287 -27.27 -16.06 -4.13
C ALA A 287 -26.77 -14.91 -5.04
N PRO A 288 -25.55 -14.93 -5.61
CA PRO A 288 -25.11 -13.89 -6.56
C PRO A 288 -25.97 -13.83 -7.83
N ALA A 289 -26.38 -14.99 -8.36
CA ALA A 289 -27.26 -15.06 -9.52
C ALA A 289 -28.64 -14.50 -9.17
N ALA A 290 -29.26 -14.97 -8.09
CA ALA A 290 -30.55 -14.46 -7.62
C ALA A 290 -30.51 -12.94 -7.34
N ASN A 291 -29.44 -12.43 -6.72
CA ASN A 291 -29.24 -10.99 -6.52
C ASN A 291 -29.20 -10.22 -7.86
N SER A 292 -28.47 -10.75 -8.85
CA SER A 292 -28.41 -10.15 -10.18
C SER A 292 -29.77 -10.15 -10.89
N PHE A 293 -30.60 -11.16 -10.64
CA PHE A 293 -31.92 -11.29 -11.25
C PHE A 293 -33.02 -10.51 -10.52
N PHE A 294 -32.99 -10.39 -9.19
CA PHE A 294 -34.09 -9.87 -8.38
C PHE A 294 -33.72 -8.68 -7.48
N GLY A 295 -32.44 -8.32 -7.38
CA GLY A 295 -31.92 -7.21 -6.57
C GLY A 295 -31.63 -7.56 -5.11
N GLU A 296 -30.85 -6.70 -4.44
CA GLU A 296 -30.36 -6.96 -3.08
C GLU A 296 -31.48 -6.97 -2.02
N GLU A 297 -32.54 -6.19 -2.24
CA GLU A 297 -33.67 -6.11 -1.31
C GLU A 297 -34.39 -7.45 -1.16
N PHE A 298 -34.54 -8.21 -2.26
CA PHE A 298 -35.14 -9.54 -2.25
C PHE A 298 -34.32 -10.53 -1.40
N MET A 299 -32.99 -10.50 -1.52
CA MET A 299 -32.11 -11.39 -0.76
C MET A 299 -32.08 -11.05 0.73
N LYS A 300 -32.14 -9.77 1.09
CA LYS A 300 -32.24 -9.31 2.50
C LYS A 300 -33.60 -9.64 3.11
N ALA A 301 -34.69 -9.52 2.35
CA ALA A 301 -36.04 -9.82 2.82
C ALA A 301 -36.33 -11.31 3.02
N SER A 302 -35.58 -12.19 2.33
CA SER A 302 -35.85 -13.62 2.30
C SER A 302 -35.24 -14.44 3.45
N ASP A 303 -34.43 -13.82 4.33
CA ASP A 303 -33.71 -14.41 5.48
C ASP A 303 -33.38 -15.92 5.33
N LEU A 304 -32.73 -16.24 4.21
CA LEU A 304 -32.60 -17.62 3.72
C LEU A 304 -31.81 -18.53 4.67
N GLN A 305 -30.78 -17.97 5.31
CA GLN A 305 -29.95 -18.70 6.25
C GLN A 305 -30.76 -19.09 7.49
N TYR A 306 -31.56 -18.16 8.01
CA TYR A 306 -32.44 -18.41 9.15
C TYR A 306 -33.48 -19.50 8.84
N GLN A 307 -34.16 -19.41 7.69
CA GLN A 307 -35.16 -20.42 7.31
C GLN A 307 -34.57 -21.83 7.18
N LEU A 308 -33.38 -21.95 6.59
CA LEU A 308 -32.69 -23.23 6.42
C LEU A 308 -32.19 -23.79 7.75
N GLU A 309 -31.72 -22.94 8.66
CA GLU A 309 -31.31 -23.33 10.01
C GLU A 309 -32.51 -23.86 10.81
N ILE A 310 -33.62 -23.12 10.84
CA ILE A 310 -34.84 -23.55 11.52
C ILE A 310 -35.36 -24.87 10.98
N MET A 311 -35.46 -25.00 9.65
CA MET A 311 -35.96 -26.23 9.02
C MET A 311 -35.08 -27.43 9.40
N LYS A 312 -33.75 -27.24 9.44
CA LYS A 312 -32.81 -28.30 9.83
C LYS A 312 -32.94 -28.66 11.31
N GLU A 313 -33.06 -27.68 12.20
CA GLU A 313 -33.27 -27.92 13.64
C GLU A 313 -34.62 -28.60 13.92
N LEU A 314 -35.69 -28.13 13.28
CA LEU A 314 -37.03 -28.71 13.38
C LEU A 314 -37.04 -30.17 12.94
N THR A 315 -36.45 -30.46 11.78
CA THR A 315 -36.42 -31.84 11.26
C THR A 315 -35.50 -32.72 12.11
N ASN A 316 -34.32 -32.25 12.51
CA ASN A 316 -33.39 -33.04 13.33
C ASN A 316 -34.00 -33.46 14.66
N SER A 317 -34.74 -32.60 15.35
CA SER A 317 -35.34 -33.00 16.64
C SER A 317 -36.65 -33.79 16.49
N LEU A 318 -37.31 -33.78 15.32
CA LEU A 318 -38.33 -34.78 14.99
C LEU A 318 -37.66 -36.16 14.78
N LEU A 319 -36.60 -36.21 13.98
CA LEU A 319 -35.87 -37.44 13.67
C LEU A 319 -35.12 -38.02 14.88
N SER A 320 -34.62 -37.17 15.79
CA SER A 320 -33.88 -37.60 16.98
C SER A 320 -34.73 -38.34 18.00
N LYS A 321 -36.07 -38.26 17.93
CA LYS A 321 -36.97 -39.02 18.79
C LYS A 321 -37.14 -40.48 18.35
N ASP A 322 -36.81 -40.80 17.10
CA ASP A 322 -36.87 -42.15 16.51
C ASP A 322 -35.50 -42.87 16.54
N LYS A 323 -34.60 -42.47 17.45
CA LYS A 323 -33.23 -42.99 17.62
C LYS A 323 -33.13 -44.45 18.12
N LEU A 324 -33.91 -45.36 17.56
CA LEU A 324 -33.64 -46.80 17.64
C LEU A 324 -33.48 -47.48 16.27
N LEU A 325 -33.65 -46.81 15.13
CA LEU A 325 -33.46 -47.44 13.80
C LEU A 325 -32.92 -46.48 12.72
N MET A 326 -31.88 -45.71 13.00
CA MET A 326 -31.14 -45.02 11.94
C MET A 326 -29.66 -45.26 12.17
N ASP A 327 -29.11 -46.22 11.41
CA ASP A 327 -27.67 -46.40 11.27
C ASP A 327 -27.00 -45.08 10.85
N GLU A 328 -25.71 -44.96 11.17
CA GLU A 328 -24.83 -43.89 10.69
C GLU A 328 -25.05 -43.54 9.21
N PRO A 329 -24.65 -42.33 8.75
CA PRO A 329 -24.76 -41.90 7.35
C PRO A 329 -23.88 -42.77 6.44
N THR A 330 -24.34 -43.99 6.20
CA THR A 330 -23.72 -45.03 5.43
C THR A 330 -24.10 -44.76 3.99
N HIS A 331 -23.11 -44.28 3.24
CA HIS A 331 -23.04 -44.31 1.79
C HIS A 331 -24.21 -43.66 1.03
N LEU A 332 -23.95 -42.45 0.53
CA LEU A 332 -24.59 -41.84 -0.66
C LEU A 332 -24.34 -42.65 -1.95
N ARG A 333 -24.39 -43.99 -1.88
CA ARG A 333 -24.25 -44.93 -3.01
C ARG A 333 -25.60 -45.35 -3.60
N GLU A 334 -26.71 -45.09 -2.91
CA GLU A 334 -28.04 -45.36 -3.46
C GLU A 334 -28.52 -44.15 -4.28
N SER A 335 -28.69 -44.37 -5.59
CA SER A 335 -29.22 -43.40 -6.56
C SER A 335 -30.73 -43.14 -6.39
N SER A 336 -31.30 -43.41 -5.22
CA SER A 336 -32.74 -43.37 -4.96
C SER A 336 -33.05 -42.85 -3.56
N LEU A 337 -34.17 -42.15 -3.42
CA LEU A 337 -34.71 -41.77 -2.12
C LEU A 337 -35.00 -43.00 -1.25
N SER A 338 -34.73 -42.88 0.04
CA SER A 338 -35.21 -43.85 1.02
C SER A 338 -36.75 -43.85 1.05
N GLN A 339 -37.36 -44.95 1.52
CA GLN A 339 -38.82 -45.05 1.63
C GLN A 339 -39.41 -43.92 2.50
N ALA A 340 -38.70 -43.51 3.55
CA ALA A 340 -39.09 -42.41 4.42
C ALA A 340 -39.03 -41.05 3.69
N GLN A 341 -37.99 -40.81 2.91
CA GLN A 341 -37.88 -39.59 2.09
C GLN A 341 -38.93 -39.54 0.98
N ARG A 342 -39.21 -40.67 0.32
CA ARG A 342 -40.30 -40.75 -0.69
C ARG A 342 -41.66 -40.48 -0.05
N SER A 343 -41.93 -41.04 1.13
CA SER A 343 -43.15 -40.72 1.89
C SER A 343 -43.27 -39.23 2.20
N GLY A 344 -42.15 -38.57 2.51
CA GLY A 344 -42.11 -37.14 2.81
C GLY A 344 -42.43 -36.24 1.63
N ILE A 345 -41.82 -36.47 0.45
CA ILE A 345 -42.16 -35.68 -0.75
C ILE A 345 -43.61 -35.92 -1.20
N LEU A 346 -44.13 -37.14 -1.08
CA LEU A 346 -45.54 -37.42 -1.36
C LEU A 346 -46.49 -36.70 -0.39
N ALA A 347 -46.10 -36.59 0.89
CA ALA A 347 -46.86 -35.82 1.88
C ALA A 347 -46.90 -34.31 1.55
N LEU A 348 -45.79 -33.75 1.06
CA LEU A 348 -45.74 -32.39 0.53
C LEU A 348 -46.68 -32.21 -0.67
N HIS A 349 -46.59 -33.10 -1.66
CA HIS A 349 -47.42 -32.99 -2.87
C HIS A 349 -48.91 -33.20 -2.58
N SER A 350 -49.26 -34.09 -1.65
CA SER A 350 -50.64 -34.23 -1.19
C SER A 350 -51.13 -32.94 -0.55
N PHE A 351 -50.34 -32.37 0.37
CA PHE A 351 -50.66 -31.10 1.01
C PHE A 351 -50.91 -29.98 0.00
N LEU A 352 -50.03 -29.83 -1.00
CA LEU A 352 -50.20 -28.79 -2.03
C LEU A 352 -51.45 -29.00 -2.89
N ARG A 353 -51.81 -30.25 -3.22
CA ARG A 353 -53.05 -30.55 -3.95
C ARG A 353 -54.29 -30.23 -3.13
N ASP A 354 -54.25 -30.47 -1.82
CA ASP A 354 -55.38 -30.22 -0.93
C ASP A 354 -55.57 -28.72 -0.67
N GLU A 355 -54.47 -27.98 -0.46
CA GLU A 355 -54.51 -26.54 -0.16
C GLU A 355 -54.64 -25.64 -1.40
N ASP A 356 -54.13 -26.06 -2.56
CA ASP A 356 -54.14 -25.28 -3.80
C ASP A 356 -54.39 -26.17 -5.03
N PRO A 357 -55.58 -26.79 -5.12
CA PRO A 357 -55.90 -27.77 -6.17
C PRO A 357 -55.83 -27.20 -7.59
N TYR A 358 -55.98 -25.87 -7.72
CA TYR A 358 -55.93 -25.16 -9.00
C TYR A 358 -54.59 -24.43 -9.21
N HIS A 359 -53.61 -24.60 -8.32
CA HIS A 359 -52.28 -23.97 -8.37
C HIS A 359 -52.31 -22.44 -8.54
N GLN A 360 -53.33 -21.76 -8.00
CA GLN A 360 -53.48 -20.30 -8.14
C GLN A 360 -52.42 -19.55 -7.32
N ARG A 361 -51.99 -20.15 -6.20
CA ARG A 361 -51.05 -19.57 -5.25
C ARG A 361 -49.64 -20.18 -5.37
N LEU A 362 -49.43 -21.16 -6.24
CA LEU A 362 -48.17 -21.90 -6.34
C LEU A 362 -46.97 -21.00 -6.68
N GLY A 363 -47.16 -20.03 -7.59
CA GLY A 363 -46.09 -19.12 -8.04
C GLY A 363 -44.97 -19.81 -8.83
N LEU A 364 -45.18 -21.07 -9.21
CA LEU A 364 -44.28 -21.88 -10.02
C LEU A 364 -45.03 -22.45 -11.21
N ARG A 365 -44.35 -22.51 -12.36
CA ARG A 365 -44.82 -23.14 -13.58
C ARG A 365 -43.98 -24.35 -13.89
N ARG A 366 -44.65 -25.42 -14.32
CA ARG A 366 -44.00 -26.65 -14.73
C ARG A 366 -43.40 -26.49 -16.14
N PHE A 367 -42.09 -26.73 -16.26
CA PHE A 367 -41.34 -26.69 -17.52
C PHE A 367 -40.77 -28.07 -17.81
N SER A 368 -41.06 -28.65 -18.98
CA SER A 368 -40.50 -29.95 -19.40
C SER A 368 -39.06 -29.79 -19.86
N THR A 369 -38.16 -30.61 -19.31
CA THR A 369 -36.77 -30.67 -19.76
C THR A 369 -36.63 -31.62 -20.96
N TYR A 370 -35.51 -31.51 -21.69
CA TYR A 370 -35.18 -32.44 -22.78
C TYR A 370 -34.97 -33.89 -22.32
N THR A 371 -34.77 -34.12 -21.02
CA THR A 371 -34.60 -35.45 -20.42
C THR A 371 -35.93 -36.13 -20.08
N GLY A 372 -37.07 -35.45 -20.28
CA GLY A 372 -38.40 -35.99 -19.99
C GLY A 372 -38.89 -35.79 -18.55
N ASP A 373 -38.11 -35.06 -17.74
CA ASP A 373 -38.49 -34.63 -16.39
C ASP A 373 -39.04 -33.19 -16.40
N TYR A 374 -39.40 -32.68 -15.22
CA TYR A 374 -39.93 -31.33 -15.07
C TYR A 374 -39.09 -30.49 -14.10
N LEU A 375 -39.02 -29.18 -14.38
CA LEU A 375 -38.61 -28.15 -13.44
C LEU A 375 -39.82 -27.31 -13.04
N TRP A 376 -39.88 -26.90 -11.78
CA TRP A 376 -40.86 -25.94 -11.29
C TRP A 376 -40.22 -24.55 -11.16
N LEU A 377 -40.53 -23.67 -12.11
CA LEU A 377 -39.84 -22.39 -12.31
C LEU A 377 -40.75 -21.22 -11.98
N CYS A 378 -40.19 -20.14 -11.43
CA CYS A 378 -40.92 -18.87 -11.30
C CYS A 378 -41.28 -18.31 -12.70
N GLU A 379 -42.22 -17.36 -12.77
CA GLU A 379 -42.66 -16.77 -14.06
C GLU A 379 -41.46 -16.29 -14.89
N LYS A 380 -40.52 -15.58 -14.27
CA LYS A 380 -39.35 -15.02 -14.95
C LYS A 380 -38.47 -16.10 -15.60
N HIS A 381 -38.12 -17.15 -14.86
CA HIS A 381 -37.28 -18.24 -15.38
C HIS A 381 -38.03 -19.10 -16.40
N TYR A 382 -39.35 -19.31 -16.22
CA TYR A 382 -40.18 -20.00 -17.20
C TYR A 382 -40.14 -19.28 -18.56
N GLN A 383 -40.38 -17.96 -18.59
CA GLN A 383 -40.36 -17.17 -19.82
C GLN A 383 -38.96 -17.15 -20.47
N GLN A 384 -37.90 -17.04 -19.67
CA GLN A 384 -36.52 -17.05 -20.16
C GLN A 384 -36.12 -18.41 -20.78
N ARG A 385 -36.58 -19.51 -20.20
CA ARG A 385 -36.34 -20.86 -20.74
C ARG A 385 -37.14 -21.08 -22.02
N GLN A 386 -38.38 -20.60 -22.07
CA GLN A 386 -39.25 -20.70 -23.25
C GLN A 386 -38.70 -19.93 -24.45
N SER A 387 -38.14 -18.73 -24.24
CA SER A 387 -37.56 -17.92 -25.32
C SER A 387 -36.28 -18.50 -25.92
N LYS A 388 -35.60 -19.40 -25.20
CA LYS A 388 -34.39 -20.10 -25.64
C LYS A 388 -34.67 -21.45 -26.30
N MET A 389 -35.91 -21.92 -26.33
CA MET A 389 -36.25 -23.14 -27.06
C MET A 389 -36.34 -22.84 -28.57
N PRO A 390 -35.79 -23.71 -29.44
CA PRO A 390 -35.99 -23.59 -30.88
C PRO A 390 -37.48 -23.59 -31.18
N GLN A 391 -37.96 -22.58 -31.90
CA GLN A 391 -39.32 -22.60 -32.46
C GLN A 391 -39.31 -23.62 -33.60
N PHE A 392 -39.99 -24.74 -33.42
CA PHE A 392 -40.20 -25.75 -34.47
C PHE A 392 -41.42 -25.42 -35.30
#